data_AF-A0A1B6M0F3-F1
#
_entry.id   AF-A0A1B6M0F3-F1
#
_cell.length_a   1.000
_cell.length_b   1.000
_cell.length_c   1.000
_cell.angle_alpha   90.00
_cell.angle_beta   90.00
_cell.angle_gamma   90.00
#
_symmetry.space_group_name_H-M   'P 1'
#
loop_
_entity.id
_entity.type
_entity.pdbx_description
1 polymer ?
#
loop_
_entity_poly.entity_id
_entity_poly.type
_entity_poly.pdbx_seq_one_letter_code
_entity_poly.pdbx_strand_id
1 'polypeptide(L)'
;LVVRVAAPGPQFVKCNPACENQFKPYYANHYIEDVLDLHELEVERLTVFYDENRQIYQLAARHKELWQRLLHLEEQAKRSDRLFKNRGGQLLQEEKERKHVQKKLPAIKRELISLLEQYKANHGSDFLYFGEPLIEVLEQMEEERQASKENEKQQRAANEEVLQLECRLGARSATTVAGCKRKIMTPQPSN
;
A
#
# COMPACT_ATOMS: atom_id res chain seq x y z
N LEU A 1 -3.44 -31.74 2.76
CA LEU A 1 -4.17 -31.27 3.94
C LEU A 1 -3.71 -29.84 4.27
N VAL A 2 -4.65 -28.91 4.28
CA VAL A 2 -4.56 -27.56 4.89
C VAL A 2 -4.43 -27.78 6.41
N VAL A 3 -3.70 -27.01 7.23
CA VAL A 3 -3.95 -25.61 7.65
C VAL A 3 -2.63 -25.02 8.23
N ARG A 4 -2.14 -23.88 7.71
CA ARG A 4 -2.00 -22.55 8.41
C ARG A 4 -2.13 -22.63 9.94
N VAL A 5 -1.27 -21.98 10.74
CA VAL A 5 -1.31 -20.53 10.99
C VAL A 5 0.12 -20.03 11.29
N ALA A 6 0.69 -19.25 10.37
CA ALA A 6 1.72 -18.29 10.74
C ALA A 6 1.01 -16.95 10.93
N ALA A 7 0.76 -16.59 12.19
CA ALA A 7 0.35 -15.23 12.51
C ALA A 7 1.54 -14.30 12.20
N PRO A 8 1.40 -13.28 11.35
CA PRO A 8 2.42 -12.26 11.27
C PRO A 8 2.42 -11.54 12.62
N GLY A 9 3.54 -11.63 13.35
CA GLY A 9 3.77 -10.86 14.57
C GLY A 9 3.60 -9.36 14.31
N PRO A 10 3.47 -8.55 15.37
CA PRO A 10 3.41 -7.10 15.24
C PRO A 10 4.63 -6.65 14.43
N GLN A 11 4.39 -6.04 13.27
CA GLN A 11 5.45 -5.36 12.54
C GLN A 11 6.00 -4.30 13.50
N PHE A 12 7.18 -4.54 14.08
CA PHE A 12 7.92 -3.52 14.81
C PHE A 12 8.17 -2.41 13.80
N VAL A 13 7.35 -1.37 13.87
CA VAL A 13 7.41 -0.27 12.92
C VAL A 13 8.62 0.55 13.31
N LYS A 14 9.66 0.53 12.47
CA LYS A 14 10.90 1.29 12.70
C LYS A 14 10.53 2.77 12.87
N CYS A 15 10.80 3.31 14.05
CA CYS A 15 10.80 4.75 14.25
C CYS A 15 11.95 5.36 13.43
N ASN A 16 11.79 6.59 12.94
CA ASN A 16 12.80 7.26 12.13
C ASN A 16 14.03 7.62 13.01
N PRO A 17 15.28 7.43 12.51
CA PRO A 17 16.51 7.76 13.24
C PRO A 17 16.60 9.22 13.73
N ALA A 18 15.80 10.14 13.20
CA ALA A 18 15.74 11.53 13.67
C ALA A 18 15.21 11.67 15.11
N CYS A 19 14.26 10.81 15.53
CA CYS A 19 13.77 10.78 16.91
C CYS A 19 14.68 9.97 17.85
N GLU A 20 15.37 8.96 17.31
CA GLU A 20 16.31 8.10 18.05
C GLU A 20 17.51 8.89 18.60
N ASN A 21 17.91 9.97 17.92
CA ASN A 21 19.00 10.84 18.33
C ASN A 21 18.64 11.87 19.43
N GLN A 22 17.38 11.94 19.87
CA GLN A 22 16.98 12.90 20.90
C GLN A 22 17.32 12.41 22.32
N PHE A 23 17.29 11.10 22.55
CA PHE A 23 17.59 10.52 23.86
C PHE A 23 19.04 10.02 23.92
N LYS A 24 19.96 10.96 24.18
CA LYS A 24 21.41 10.68 24.30
C LYS A 24 21.79 9.58 25.31
N PRO A 25 21.10 9.41 26.46
CA PRO A 25 21.41 8.34 27.41
C PRO A 25 21.25 6.93 26.83
N TYR A 26 20.52 6.76 25.71
CA TYR A 26 20.41 5.48 24.99
C TYR A 26 21.77 4.92 24.55
N TYR A 27 22.70 5.80 24.15
CA TYR A 27 24.03 5.41 23.66
C TYR A 27 25.09 5.37 24.78
N ALA A 28 24.68 5.52 26.05
CA ALA A 28 25.60 5.47 27.17
C ALA A 28 26.05 4.02 27.42
N ASN A 29 27.36 3.78 27.38
CA ASN A 29 27.95 2.47 27.70
C ASN A 29 28.15 2.22 29.20
N HIS A 30 27.62 3.10 30.06
CA HIS A 30 27.82 3.08 31.51
C HIS A 30 26.49 2.80 32.20
N TYR A 31 26.42 1.71 32.95
CA TYR A 31 25.20 1.25 33.64
C TYR A 31 25.20 1.76 35.08
N ILE A 32 24.81 3.02 35.26
CA ILE A 32 24.75 3.72 36.55
C ILE A 32 23.26 3.93 36.91
N GLU A 33 22.92 3.98 38.20
CA GLU A 33 21.54 4.24 38.67
C GLU A 33 20.94 5.51 38.03
N ASP A 34 21.72 6.60 37.92
CA ASP A 34 21.29 7.84 37.23
C ASP A 34 20.86 7.61 35.77
N VAL A 35 21.51 6.68 35.06
CA VAL A 35 21.14 6.36 33.66
C VAL A 35 19.81 5.61 33.64
N LEU A 36 19.57 4.72 34.61
CA LEU A 36 18.30 4.02 34.75
C LEU A 36 17.15 5.01 35.01
N ASP A 37 17.32 5.93 35.96
CA ASP A 37 16.33 6.96 36.29
C ASP A 37 15.96 7.81 35.07
N LEU A 38 16.95 8.17 34.24
CA LEU A 38 16.71 8.90 32.99
C LEU A 38 15.90 8.08 31.97
N HIS A 39 16.09 6.76 31.91
CA HIS A 39 15.31 5.90 31.03
C HIS A 39 13.88 5.74 31.55
N GLU A 40 13.69 5.59 32.86
CA GLU A 40 12.37 5.52 33.47
C GLU A 40 11.56 6.81 33.24
N LEU A 41 12.21 7.97 33.38
CA LEU A 41 11.60 9.26 33.10
C LEU A 41 11.22 9.41 31.62
N GLU A 42 12.08 8.97 30.69
CA GLU A 42 11.78 9.04 29.27
C GLU A 42 10.63 8.09 28.89
N VAL A 43 10.57 6.89 29.48
CA VAL A 43 9.44 5.98 29.31
C VAL A 43 8.15 6.64 29.80
N GLU A 44 8.15 7.23 31.00
CA GLU A 44 6.99 7.93 31.53
C GLU A 44 6.55 9.07 30.59
N ARG A 45 7.49 9.91 30.14
CA ARG A 45 7.22 10.98 29.16
C ARG A 45 6.57 10.46 27.89
N LEU A 46 7.10 9.36 27.33
CA LEU A 46 6.57 8.75 26.11
C LEU A 46 5.19 8.13 26.34
N THR A 47 4.94 7.53 27.51
CA THR A 47 3.62 6.97 27.84
C THR A 47 2.56 8.06 27.93
N VAL A 48 2.84 9.17 28.62
CA VAL A 48 1.93 10.32 28.70
C VAL A 48 1.67 10.89 27.30
N PHE A 49 2.71 11.10 26.51
CA PHE A 49 2.58 11.58 25.13
C PHE A 49 1.72 10.65 24.26
N TYR A 50 1.89 9.33 24.41
CA TYR A 50 1.09 8.34 23.69
C TYR A 50 -0.37 8.38 24.13
N ASP A 51 -0.64 8.50 25.43
CA ASP A 51 -1.99 8.50 25.97
C ASP A 51 -2.77 9.76 25.57
N GLU A 52 -2.11 10.93 25.56
CA GLU A 52 -2.66 12.18 25.06
C GLU A 52 -3.01 12.09 23.57
N ASN A 53 -2.14 11.48 22.76
CA ASN A 53 -2.28 11.37 21.30
C ASN A 53 -2.91 10.06 20.84
N ARG A 54 -3.46 9.27 21.77
CA ARG A 54 -3.95 7.91 21.50
C ARG A 54 -5.02 7.87 20.41
N GLN A 55 -5.88 8.88 20.37
CA GLN A 55 -6.93 8.98 19.36
C GLN A 55 -6.36 9.11 17.94
N ILE A 56 -5.30 9.92 17.76
CA ILE A 56 -4.62 10.10 16.48
C ILE A 56 -4.02 8.77 16.03
N TYR A 57 -3.33 8.05 16.92
CA TYR A 57 -2.76 6.74 16.62
C TYR A 57 -3.81 5.70 16.23
N GLN A 58 -4.93 5.65 16.95
CA GLN A 58 -6.03 4.73 16.62
C GLN A 58 -6.65 5.02 15.26
N LEU A 59 -6.89 6.31 14.93
CA LEU A 59 -7.44 6.70 13.65
C LEU A 59 -6.45 6.47 12.50
N ALA A 60 -5.16 6.75 12.70
CA ALA A 60 -4.12 6.45 11.74
C ALA A 60 -4.02 4.94 11.45
N ALA A 61 -4.10 4.09 12.48
CA ALA A 61 -4.14 2.64 12.32
C ALA A 61 -5.37 2.18 11.53
N ARG A 62 -6.56 2.70 11.85
CA ARG A 62 -7.80 2.41 11.12
C ARG A 62 -7.73 2.89 9.67
N HIS A 63 -7.16 4.07 9.42
CA HIS A 63 -6.92 4.57 8.08
C HIS A 63 -6.05 3.60 7.28
N LYS A 64 -4.92 3.17 7.84
CA LYS A 64 -4.00 2.21 7.22
C LYS A 64 -4.69 0.87 6.90
N GLU A 65 -5.50 0.34 7.82
CA GLU A 65 -6.25 -0.90 7.59
C GLU A 65 -7.24 -0.77 6.42
N LEU A 66 -8.04 0.30 6.42
CA LEU A 66 -9.00 0.56 5.33
C LEU A 66 -8.30 0.83 4.00
N TRP A 67 -7.13 1.48 4.03
CA TRP A 67 -6.31 1.71 2.86
C TRP A 67 -5.79 0.40 2.27
N GLN A 68 -5.24 -0.49 3.09
CA GLN A 68 -4.82 -1.82 2.66
C GLN A 68 -6.00 -2.62 2.09
N ARG A 69 -7.18 -2.50 2.71
CA ARG A 69 -8.38 -3.16 2.21
C ARG A 69 -8.82 -2.60 0.85
N LEU A 70 -8.72 -1.29 0.65
CA LEU A 70 -9.00 -0.65 -0.63
C LEU A 70 -8.08 -1.18 -1.74
N LEU A 71 -6.77 -1.20 -1.49
CA LEU A 71 -5.79 -1.72 -2.44
C LEU A 71 -6.05 -3.20 -2.76
N HIS A 72 -6.40 -4.00 -1.75
CA HIS A 72 -6.76 -5.40 -1.96
C HIS A 72 -7.99 -5.56 -2.86
N LEU A 73 -9.04 -4.77 -2.63
CA LEU A 73 -10.25 -4.79 -3.47
C LEU A 73 -9.94 -4.33 -4.90
N GLU A 74 -9.03 -3.37 -5.08
CA GLU A 74 -8.58 -2.92 -6.40
C GLU A 74 -7.80 -4.02 -7.14
N GLU A 75 -6.91 -4.72 -6.46
CA GLU A 75 -6.16 -5.84 -7.02
C GLU A 75 -7.09 -7.02 -7.38
N GLN A 76 -8.04 -7.34 -6.51
CA GLN A 76 -9.07 -8.35 -6.79
C GLN A 76 -9.95 -7.95 -7.99
N ALA A 77 -10.22 -6.66 -8.17
CA ALA A 77 -10.98 -6.17 -9.32
C ALA A 77 -10.24 -6.33 -10.65
N LYS A 78 -8.90 -6.35 -10.66
CA LYS A 78 -8.08 -6.57 -11.87
C LYS A 78 -8.13 -8.01 -12.37
N ARG A 79 -8.43 -8.98 -11.51
CA ARG A 79 -8.39 -10.40 -11.88
C ARG A 79 -9.62 -10.82 -12.68
N SER A 80 -9.39 -11.39 -13.87
CA SER A 80 -10.46 -11.90 -14.74
C SER A 80 -11.16 -13.15 -14.20
N ASP A 81 -10.50 -13.94 -13.33
CA ASP A 81 -11.05 -15.17 -12.76
C ASP A 81 -12.19 -14.94 -11.75
N ARG A 82 -12.30 -13.73 -11.22
CA ARG A 82 -13.37 -13.29 -10.32
C ARG A 82 -14.75 -13.35 -10.97
N LEU A 83 -14.87 -12.94 -12.24
CA LEU A 83 -16.16 -12.86 -12.93
C LEU A 83 -16.83 -14.24 -13.06
N PHE A 84 -16.02 -15.28 -13.25
CA PHE A 84 -16.49 -16.66 -13.46
C PHE A 84 -16.68 -17.46 -12.17
N LYS A 85 -16.20 -16.96 -11.03
CA LYS A 85 -16.27 -17.61 -9.70
C LYS A 85 -17.35 -17.02 -8.78
N ASN A 86 -18.35 -16.33 -9.33
CA ASN A 86 -19.46 -15.69 -8.60
C ASN A 86 -20.48 -16.70 -8.03
N ARG A 87 -20.05 -17.57 -7.12
CA ARG A 87 -20.97 -18.40 -6.34
C ARG A 87 -21.35 -17.64 -5.07
N GLY A 88 -22.64 -17.63 -4.72
CA GLY A 88 -23.11 -17.06 -3.46
C GLY A 88 -23.11 -15.52 -3.36
N GLY A 89 -23.12 -14.81 -4.50
CA GLY A 89 -23.25 -13.34 -4.50
C GLY A 89 -21.99 -12.60 -4.06
N GLN A 90 -20.81 -13.21 -4.18
CA GLN A 90 -19.53 -12.63 -3.77
C GLN A 90 -19.27 -11.25 -4.38
N LEU A 91 -19.59 -11.04 -5.67
CA LEU A 91 -19.41 -9.73 -6.32
C LEU A 91 -20.27 -8.63 -5.67
N LEU A 92 -21.46 -8.98 -5.16
CA LEU A 92 -22.34 -8.02 -4.51
C LEU A 92 -21.78 -7.62 -3.14
N GLN A 93 -21.16 -8.56 -2.43
CA GLN A 93 -20.48 -8.30 -1.16
C GLN A 93 -19.25 -7.42 -1.37
N GLU A 94 -18.44 -7.71 -2.38
CA GLU A 94 -17.27 -6.89 -2.75
C GLU A 94 -17.67 -5.46 -3.11
N GLU A 95 -18.73 -5.27 -3.90
CA GLU A 95 -19.19 -3.93 -4.28
C GLU A 95 -19.77 -3.17 -3.09
N LYS A 96 -20.48 -3.86 -2.19
CA LYS A 96 -20.96 -3.27 -0.92
C LYS A 96 -19.78 -2.83 -0.05
N GLU A 97 -18.77 -3.66 0.06
CA GLU A 97 -17.56 -3.34 0.82
C GLU A 97 -16.78 -2.20 0.20
N ARG A 98 -16.62 -2.19 -1.12
CA ARG A 98 -15.99 -1.09 -1.86
C ARG A 98 -16.68 0.24 -1.57
N LYS A 99 -18.01 0.29 -1.64
CA LYS A 99 -18.79 1.50 -1.30
C LYS A 99 -18.61 1.89 0.16
N HIS A 100 -18.50 0.92 1.06
CA HIS A 100 -18.26 1.18 2.48
C HIS A 100 -16.88 1.82 2.71
N VAL A 101 -15.83 1.23 2.15
CA VAL A 101 -14.46 1.73 2.26
C VAL A 101 -14.35 3.11 1.61
N GLN A 102 -14.89 3.31 0.41
CA GLN A 102 -14.88 4.61 -0.29
C GLN A 102 -15.57 5.74 0.48
N LYS A 103 -16.60 5.43 1.30
CA LYS A 103 -17.26 6.43 2.15
C LYS A 103 -16.50 6.68 3.45
N LYS A 104 -15.95 5.63 4.07
CA LYS A 104 -15.26 5.74 5.36
C LYS A 104 -13.89 6.38 5.26
N LEU A 105 -13.15 6.12 4.19
CA LEU A 105 -11.80 6.64 4.00
C LEU A 105 -11.72 8.17 4.05
N PRO A 106 -12.54 8.94 3.30
CA PRO A 106 -12.54 10.39 3.39
C PRO A 106 -13.12 10.92 4.71
N ALA A 107 -13.95 10.14 5.41
CA ALA A 107 -14.45 10.52 6.73
C ALA A 107 -13.33 10.47 7.78
N ILE A 108 -12.56 9.38 7.80
CA ILE A 108 -11.42 9.22 8.71
C ILE A 108 -10.31 10.21 8.35
N LYS A 109 -10.04 10.46 7.07
CA LYS A 109 -9.07 11.48 6.65
C LYS A 109 -9.44 12.86 7.20
N ARG A 110 -10.71 13.28 7.08
CA ARG A 110 -11.19 14.56 7.63
C ARG A 110 -11.08 14.64 9.15
N GLU A 111 -11.43 13.56 9.85
CA GLU A 111 -11.28 13.48 11.31
C GLU A 111 -9.82 13.59 11.72
N LEU A 112 -8.91 12.91 11.01
CA LEU A 112 -7.48 12.95 11.27
C LEU A 112 -6.92 14.37 11.06
N ILE A 113 -7.28 15.03 9.96
CA ILE A 113 -6.86 16.42 9.68
C ILE A 113 -7.34 17.35 10.81
N SER A 114 -8.59 17.22 11.26
CA SER A 114 -9.11 18.05 12.35
C SER A 114 -8.35 17.85 13.67
N LEU A 115 -8.00 16.61 14.02
CA LEU A 115 -7.21 16.34 15.22
C LEU A 115 -5.77 16.84 15.08
N LEU A 116 -5.19 16.76 13.88
CA LEU A 116 -3.85 17.27 13.61
C LEU A 116 -3.79 18.79 13.71
N GLU A 117 -4.82 19.49 13.24
CA GLU A 117 -4.96 20.94 13.40
C GLU A 117 -5.09 21.33 14.88
N GLN A 118 -5.87 20.58 15.67
CA GLN A 118 -5.98 20.79 17.12
C GLN A 118 -4.64 20.54 17.83
N TYR A 119 -3.93 19.47 17.47
CA TYR A 119 -2.60 19.18 17.99
C TYR A 119 -1.62 20.32 17.69
N LYS A 120 -1.62 20.81 16.44
CA LYS A 120 -0.79 21.94 16.01
C LYS A 120 -1.10 23.21 16.79
N ALA A 121 -2.38 23.47 17.09
CA ALA A 121 -2.79 24.62 17.90
C ALA A 121 -2.32 24.52 19.35
N ASN A 122 -2.34 23.31 19.93
CA ASN A 122 -1.98 23.08 21.33
C ASN A 122 -0.47 23.02 21.57
N HIS A 123 0.28 22.34 20.70
CA HIS A 123 1.72 22.10 20.86
C HIS A 123 2.60 23.02 20.00
N GLY A 124 2.01 23.77 19.05
CA GLY A 124 2.72 24.69 18.16
C GLY A 124 3.62 24.00 17.12
N SER A 125 3.57 22.66 17.02
CA SER A 125 4.40 21.85 16.13
C SER A 125 3.55 20.84 15.36
N ASP A 126 3.99 20.47 14.17
CA ASP A 126 3.33 19.46 13.36
C ASP A 126 3.52 18.07 13.98
N PHE A 127 2.49 17.23 13.88
CA PHE A 127 2.55 15.85 14.36
C PHE A 127 3.35 14.99 13.38
N LEU A 128 4.52 14.57 13.84
CA LEU A 128 5.42 13.71 13.08
C LEU A 128 5.03 12.25 13.27
N TYR A 129 4.77 11.58 12.16
CA TYR A 129 4.53 10.15 12.07
C TYR A 129 5.68 9.50 11.29
N PHE A 130 6.51 8.70 11.98
CA PHE A 130 7.78 8.20 11.44
C PHE A 130 8.70 9.31 10.90
N GLY A 131 8.70 10.48 11.55
CA GLY A 131 9.56 11.61 11.22
C GLY A 131 9.14 12.43 10.00
N GLU A 132 7.99 12.13 9.41
CA GLU A 132 7.32 12.96 8.40
C GLU A 132 5.98 13.44 8.95
N PRO A 133 5.50 14.64 8.57
CA PRO A 133 4.20 15.10 9.04
C PRO A 133 3.09 14.20 8.51
N LEU A 134 2.20 13.75 9.40
CA LEU A 134 1.16 12.77 9.04
C LEU A 134 0.25 13.23 7.89
N ILE A 135 0.06 14.54 7.74
CA ILE A 135 -0.72 15.13 6.64
C ILE A 135 -0.07 14.81 5.29
N GLU A 136 1.24 15.02 5.15
CA GLU A 136 1.96 14.75 3.91
C GLU A 136 1.94 13.26 3.58
N VAL A 137 2.13 12.39 4.58
CA VAL A 137 2.06 10.93 4.37
C VAL A 137 0.69 10.52 3.79
N LEU A 138 -0.41 11.10 4.30
CA LEU A 138 -1.75 10.83 3.76
C LEU A 138 -1.96 11.32 2.32
N GLU A 139 -1.32 12.43 1.96
CA GLU A 139 -1.39 13.01 0.63
C GLU A 139 -0.57 12.21 -0.37
N GLN A 140 0.69 11.92 -0.02
CA GLN A 140 1.58 11.06 -0.81
C GLN A 140 0.94 9.70 -1.12
N MET A 141 0.34 9.05 -0.13
CA MET A 141 -0.35 7.77 -0.34
C MET A 141 -1.48 7.87 -1.39
N GLU A 142 -2.25 8.96 -1.40
CA GLU A 142 -3.31 9.16 -2.38
C GLU A 142 -2.76 9.53 -3.76
N GLU A 143 -1.72 10.37 -3.82
CA GLU A 143 -1.03 10.74 -5.06
C GLU A 143 -0.42 9.52 -5.75
N GLU A 144 0.29 8.66 -5.02
CA GLU A 144 0.87 7.40 -5.53
C GLU A 144 -0.20 6.52 -6.17
N ARG A 145 -1.37 6.40 -5.51
CA ARG A 145 -2.50 5.63 -6.03
C ARG A 145 -3.11 6.27 -7.27
N GLN A 146 -3.24 7.58 -7.32
CA GLN A 146 -3.76 8.29 -8.50
C GLN A 146 -2.80 8.18 -9.68
N ALA A 147 -1.50 8.36 -9.44
CA ALA A 147 -0.45 8.17 -10.45
C ALA A 147 -0.43 6.74 -11.00
N SER A 148 -0.54 5.73 -10.13
CA SER A 148 -0.64 4.33 -10.56
C SER A 148 -1.86 4.07 -11.46
N LYS A 149 -3.02 4.62 -11.11
CA LYS A 149 -4.24 4.48 -11.93
C LYS A 149 -4.15 5.20 -13.26
N GLU A 150 -3.57 6.39 -13.29
CA GLU A 150 -3.38 7.15 -14.51
C GLU A 150 -2.39 6.43 -15.44
N ASN A 151 -1.30 5.88 -14.91
CA ASN A 151 -0.37 5.07 -15.67
C ASN A 151 -1.03 3.80 -16.25
N GLU A 152 -1.85 3.09 -15.46
CA GLU A 152 -2.62 1.94 -15.95
C GLU A 152 -3.59 2.33 -17.08
N LYS A 153 -4.23 3.49 -16.96
CA LYS A 153 -5.16 4.00 -17.99
C LYS A 153 -4.40 4.36 -19.27
N GLN A 154 -3.26 5.02 -19.17
CA GLN A 154 -2.40 5.34 -20.31
C GLN A 154 -1.91 4.06 -21.02
N GLN A 155 -1.49 3.05 -20.25
CA GLN A 155 -1.11 1.76 -20.81
C GLN A 155 -2.27 1.06 -21.54
N ARG A 156 -3.50 1.13 -20.99
CA ARG A 156 -4.69 0.57 -21.64
C ARG A 156 -5.01 1.30 -22.94
N ALA A 157 -4.95 2.63 -22.96
CA ALA A 157 -5.17 3.42 -24.17
C ALA A 157 -4.12 3.11 -25.26
N ALA A 158 -2.84 2.97 -24.89
CA ALA A 158 -1.79 2.57 -25.81
C ALA A 158 -2.00 1.15 -26.36
N ASN A 159 -2.39 0.20 -25.51
CA ASN A 159 -2.70 -1.17 -25.96
C ASN A 159 -3.93 -1.21 -26.89
N GLU A 160 -4.92 -0.35 -26.64
CA GLU A 160 -6.10 -0.22 -27.50
C GLU A 160 -5.73 0.33 -28.88
N GLU A 161 -4.86 1.34 -28.95
CA GLU A 161 -4.34 1.88 -30.22
C GLU A 161 -3.59 0.80 -31.02
N VAL A 162 -2.73 0.00 -30.34
CA VAL A 162 -2.04 -1.14 -30.96
C VAL A 162 -3.05 -2.15 -31.51
N LEU A 163 -4.06 -2.53 -30.73
CA LEU A 163 -5.08 -3.47 -31.17
C LEU A 163 -5.87 -2.95 -32.39
N GLN A 164 -6.25 -1.66 -32.38
CA GLN A 164 -6.92 -1.03 -33.52
C GLN A 164 -6.06 -1.07 -34.79
N LEU A 165 -4.75 -0.83 -34.65
CA LEU A 165 -3.79 -0.93 -35.74
C LEU A 165 -3.71 -2.35 -36.30
N GLU A 166 -3.65 -3.37 -35.43
CA GLU A 166 -3.66 -4.79 -35.81
C GLU A 166 -4.96 -5.21 -36.50
N CYS A 167 -6.13 -4.72 -36.03
CA CYS A 167 -7.41 -4.97 -36.70
C CYS A 167 -7.45 -4.37 -38.10
N ARG A 168 -6.86 -3.18 -38.31
CA ARG A 168 -6.88 -2.48 -39.60
C ARG A 168 -5.91 -3.07 -40.61
N LEU A 169 -4.69 -3.43 -40.18
CA LEU A 169 -3.60 -3.85 -41.07
C LEU A 169 -3.37 -5.36 -41.07
N GLY A 170 -4.13 -6.10 -40.26
CA GLY A 170 -3.89 -7.51 -39.97
C GLY A 170 -2.78 -7.70 -38.93
N ALA A 171 -2.81 -8.84 -38.24
CA ALA A 171 -1.74 -9.21 -37.31
C ALA A 171 -0.43 -9.33 -38.10
N ARG A 172 0.60 -8.58 -37.69
CA ARG A 172 1.96 -8.86 -38.16
C ARG A 172 2.31 -10.27 -37.69
N SER A 173 2.62 -11.17 -38.63
CA SER A 173 3.22 -12.44 -38.25
C SER A 173 4.45 -12.14 -37.40
N ALA A 174 4.59 -12.81 -36.25
CA ALA A 174 5.82 -12.74 -35.48
C ALA A 174 6.94 -13.18 -36.43
N THR A 175 7.73 -12.22 -36.92
CA THR A 175 8.91 -12.53 -37.70
C THR A 175 9.85 -13.25 -36.76
N THR A 176 9.75 -14.58 -36.73
CA THR A 176 10.87 -15.41 -36.31
C THR A 176 12.01 -14.96 -37.20
N VAL A 177 13.02 -14.38 -36.57
CA VAL A 177 14.28 -13.99 -37.21
C VAL A 177 14.69 -15.14 -38.13
N ALA A 178 14.94 -14.80 -39.39
CA ALA A 178 15.12 -15.72 -40.50
C ALA A 178 15.99 -16.93 -40.15
N GLY A 179 15.53 -18.15 -40.49
CA GLY A 179 16.42 -19.30 -40.54
C GLY A 179 15.84 -20.69 -40.26
N CYS A 180 14.63 -21.04 -40.72
CA CYS A 180 14.31 -22.46 -40.86
C CYS A 180 13.36 -22.70 -42.02
N LYS A 181 13.94 -22.96 -43.21
CA LYS A 181 13.18 -23.52 -44.33
C LYS A 181 12.72 -24.91 -43.90
N ARG A 182 11.42 -25.10 -43.66
CA ARG A 182 10.82 -26.44 -43.61
C ARG A 182 11.06 -27.11 -44.95
N LYS A 183 12.01 -28.04 -44.99
CA LYS A 183 12.34 -28.83 -46.19
C LYS A 183 11.18 -29.81 -46.42
N ILE A 184 10.37 -29.56 -47.44
CA ILE A 184 9.39 -30.53 -47.91
C ILE A 184 10.17 -31.70 -48.52
N MET A 185 10.11 -32.86 -47.89
CA MET A 185 10.74 -34.09 -48.35
C MET A 185 9.75 -34.80 -49.29
N THR A 186 9.99 -34.74 -50.59
CA THR A 186 9.29 -35.58 -51.57
C THR A 186 9.91 -36.98 -51.57
N PRO A 187 9.13 -38.07 -51.42
CA PRO A 187 9.67 -39.43 -51.52
C PRO A 187 10.02 -39.74 -52.99
N GLN A 188 11.23 -40.26 -53.21
CA GLN A 188 11.68 -40.76 -54.51
C GLN A 188 11.07 -42.14 -54.77
N PRO A 189 10.63 -42.45 -55.99
CA PRO A 189 10.21 -43.80 -56.35
C PRO A 189 11.43 -44.71 -56.60
N SER A 190 11.43 -45.89 -55.98
CA SER A 190 12.36 -46.96 -56.26
C SER A 190 12.04 -47.62 -57.61
N ASN A 191 13.04 -47.75 -58.48
CA ASN A 191 13.04 -48.75 -59.56
C ASN A 191 13.35 -50.13 -58.98
#